data_AF-A0A9W9UL96-F1
#
_entry.id   AF-A0A9W9UL96-F1
#
_cell.length_a   1.000
_cell.length_b   1.000
_cell.length_c   1.000
_cell.angle_alpha   90.00
_cell.angle_beta   90.00
_cell.angle_gamma   90.00
#
_symmetry.space_group_name_H-M   'P 1'
#
loop_
_entity.id
_entity.type
_entity.pdbx_description
1 polymer ?
#
loop_
_entity_poly.entity_id
_entity_poly.type
_entity_poly.pdbx_seq_one_letter_code
_entity_poly.pdbx_strand_id
1 'polypeptide(L)'
;MRIRANQAVTTAVDLSLHNLGPSSTEAERRTWWSAMLVLYLSSIDQQIPWALLLEAEKSILSVSETFNECFMNSPPDTISINPSSKIMQLETHIASIIQKLDRLPKATSDADPDENAAQSIWRIAVVLVHSARIRLHRARAFMDIPIFLDKYCDLSAIEDMMESTSPFDSKRPSNFDSVFPFTEQDSSLLCLKSSQVIARNLENLPTANPYLDRFAILGGKSSAVEEHTPFMLPFFMCAAMQSSYVLLMFHYRLRAAFESGHLSMYSYLLHSPQVASEPQDAERLLRELRQGMESIIGAVQLAQMFEGVSNMSQEIIIAYQSTLTGE
;
A
#
# COMPACT_ATOMS: atom_id res chain seq x y z
N MET A 1 27.08 -6.69 -3.82
CA MET A 1 26.07 -6.54 -2.76
C MET A 1 26.00 -7.75 -1.83
N ARG A 2 25.97 -8.99 -2.36
CA ARG A 2 25.91 -10.24 -1.56
C ARG A 2 26.88 -10.33 -0.37
N ILE A 3 28.15 -9.96 -0.54
CA ILE A 3 29.14 -9.96 0.57
C ILE A 3 28.72 -9.03 1.71
N ARG A 4 28.24 -7.82 1.40
CA ARG A 4 27.80 -6.85 2.42
C ARG A 4 26.48 -7.28 3.09
N ALA A 5 25.58 -7.90 2.33
CA ALA A 5 24.33 -8.45 2.86
C ALA A 5 24.60 -9.61 3.84
N ASN A 6 25.49 -10.53 3.46
CA ASN A 6 25.93 -11.61 4.35
C ASN A 6 26.61 -11.05 5.61
N GLN A 7 27.49 -10.05 5.48
CA GLN A 7 28.11 -9.38 6.62
C GLN A 7 27.07 -8.74 7.55
N ALA A 8 26.07 -8.03 7.00
CA ALA A 8 25.02 -7.41 7.80
C ALA A 8 24.21 -8.45 8.60
N VAL A 9 23.88 -9.59 7.99
CA VAL A 9 23.16 -10.67 8.69
C VAL A 9 24.05 -11.35 9.72
N THR A 10 25.31 -11.66 9.40
CA THR A 10 26.24 -12.24 10.39
C THR A 10 26.35 -11.34 11.60
N THR A 11 26.55 -10.03 11.40
CA THR A 11 26.59 -9.06 12.51
C THR A 11 25.28 -9.04 13.31
N ALA A 12 24.12 -9.10 12.64
CA ALA A 12 22.83 -9.15 13.32
C ALA A 12 22.64 -10.44 14.14
N VAL A 13 23.13 -11.58 13.64
CA VAL A 13 23.14 -12.86 14.35
C VAL A 13 24.08 -12.80 15.56
N ASP A 14 25.27 -12.23 15.41
CA ASP A 14 26.25 -12.05 16.49
C ASP A 14 25.69 -11.17 17.62
N LEU A 15 24.87 -10.18 17.27
CA LEU A 15 24.12 -9.34 18.22
C LEU A 15 22.86 -10.02 18.79
N SER A 16 22.62 -11.30 18.47
CA SER A 16 21.45 -12.07 18.90
C SER A 16 20.10 -11.48 18.49
N LEU A 17 20.06 -10.65 17.44
CA LEU A 17 18.82 -10.02 16.96
C LEU A 17 17.82 -10.99 16.32
N HIS A 18 18.21 -12.25 16.13
CA HIS A 18 17.35 -13.33 15.63
C HIS A 18 16.51 -13.99 16.75
N ASN A 19 16.82 -13.72 18.01
CA ASN A 19 16.17 -14.30 19.18
C ASN A 19 15.65 -13.20 20.11
N LEU A 20 14.88 -12.27 19.55
CA LEU A 20 14.32 -11.13 20.27
C LEU A 20 13.14 -11.59 21.13
N GLY A 21 13.15 -11.21 22.40
CA GLY A 21 12.05 -11.44 23.31
C GLY A 21 10.99 -10.34 23.23
N PRO A 22 9.87 -10.47 23.96
CA PRO A 22 8.82 -9.45 24.01
C PRO A 22 9.32 -8.09 24.55
N SER A 23 10.41 -8.08 25.32
CA SER A 23 11.02 -6.86 25.88
C SER A 23 12.02 -6.16 24.94
N SER A 24 12.27 -6.70 23.75
CA SER A 24 13.21 -6.09 22.80
C SER A 24 12.69 -4.75 22.29
N THR A 25 13.61 -3.87 21.89
CA THR A 25 13.28 -2.57 21.33
C THR A 25 12.79 -2.69 19.89
N GLU A 26 11.98 -1.74 19.44
CA GLU A 26 11.54 -1.63 18.05
C GLU A 26 12.72 -1.49 17.07
N ALA A 27 13.78 -0.78 17.48
CA ALA A 27 14.99 -0.61 16.68
C ALA A 27 15.69 -1.95 16.40
N GLU A 28 15.76 -2.83 17.39
CA GLU A 28 16.33 -4.17 17.24
C GLU A 28 15.48 -5.03 16.29
N ARG A 29 14.15 -5.02 16.46
CA ARG A 29 13.22 -5.74 15.57
C ARG A 29 13.38 -5.26 14.12
N ARG A 30 13.37 -3.95 13.87
CA ARG A 30 13.55 -3.37 12.52
C ARG A 30 14.91 -3.69 11.92
N THR A 31 15.95 -3.72 12.74
CA THR A 31 17.32 -4.03 12.29
C THR A 31 17.42 -5.48 11.82
N TRP A 32 16.87 -6.42 12.58
CA TRP A 32 16.82 -7.83 12.18
C TRP A 32 16.07 -8.03 10.86
N TRP A 33 14.84 -7.53 10.77
CA TRP A 33 14.00 -7.72 9.59
C TRP A 33 14.53 -6.99 8.35
N SER A 34 15.15 -5.82 8.51
CA SER A 34 15.86 -5.14 7.42
C SER A 34 17.06 -5.94 6.94
N ALA A 35 17.86 -6.53 7.84
CA ALA A 35 19.00 -7.36 7.46
C ALA A 35 18.57 -8.63 6.72
N MET A 36 17.51 -9.29 7.18
CA MET A 36 16.90 -10.43 6.47
C MET A 36 16.42 -10.05 5.08
N LEU A 37 15.69 -8.94 4.94
CA LEU A 37 15.25 -8.45 3.63
C LEU A 37 16.43 -8.25 2.68
N VAL A 38 17.47 -7.54 3.11
CA VAL A 38 18.66 -7.29 2.29
C VAL A 38 19.35 -8.60 1.89
N LEU A 39 19.35 -9.60 2.78
CA LEU A 39 19.87 -10.93 2.45
C LEU A 39 19.04 -11.62 1.37
N TYR A 40 17.71 -11.68 1.50
CA TYR A 40 16.81 -12.23 0.48
C TYR A 40 17.02 -11.56 -0.87
N LEU A 41 17.07 -10.22 -0.88
CA LEU A 41 17.30 -9.42 -2.07
C LEU A 41 18.67 -9.73 -2.71
N SER A 42 19.66 -10.12 -1.92
CA SER A 42 21.02 -10.41 -2.39
C SER A 42 21.23 -11.86 -2.88
N SER A 43 20.30 -12.76 -2.56
CA SER A 43 20.36 -14.17 -2.95
C SER A 43 20.01 -14.36 -4.42
N ILE A 44 19.08 -13.57 -4.93
CA ILE A 44 18.49 -13.74 -6.27
C ILE A 44 19.46 -13.31 -7.38
N ASP A 45 19.71 -14.21 -8.33
CA ASP A 45 20.51 -13.95 -9.54
C ASP A 45 19.68 -13.28 -10.66
N GLN A 46 18.35 -13.20 -10.50
CA GLN A 46 17.45 -12.57 -11.45
C GLN A 46 17.48 -11.03 -11.34
N GLN A 47 18.07 -10.37 -12.34
CA GLN A 47 18.13 -8.90 -12.40
C GLN A 47 16.75 -8.23 -12.59
N ILE A 48 15.76 -8.92 -13.17
CA ILE A 48 14.53 -8.29 -13.67
C ILE A 48 13.58 -7.87 -12.55
N PRO A 49 13.15 -8.73 -11.61
CA PRO A 49 12.25 -8.30 -10.52
C PRO A 49 12.87 -7.21 -9.64
N TRP A 50 14.18 -7.27 -9.44
CA TRP A 50 14.94 -6.28 -8.68
C TRP A 50 14.95 -4.89 -9.35
N ALA A 51 15.20 -4.82 -10.66
CA ALA A 51 15.18 -3.55 -11.37
C ALA A 51 13.79 -2.88 -11.30
N LEU A 52 12.71 -3.68 -11.43
CA LEU A 52 11.35 -3.17 -11.33
C LEU A 52 10.96 -2.71 -9.93
N LEU A 53 11.47 -3.38 -8.88
CA LEU A 53 11.33 -2.93 -7.49
C LEU A 53 11.92 -1.53 -7.31
N LEU A 54 13.14 -1.30 -7.80
CA LEU A 54 13.81 0.00 -7.70
C LEU A 54 13.09 1.07 -8.53
N GLU A 55 12.59 0.73 -9.73
CA GLU A 55 11.75 1.63 -10.54
C GLU A 55 10.45 2.00 -9.78
N ALA A 56 9.82 1.05 -9.09
CA ALA A 56 8.62 1.29 -8.30
C ALA A 56 8.89 2.20 -7.09
N GLU A 57 9.98 1.97 -6.36
CA GLU A 57 10.38 2.81 -5.22
C GLU A 57 10.71 4.25 -5.68
N LYS A 58 11.46 4.39 -6.77
CA LYS A 58 11.72 5.70 -7.39
C LYS A 58 10.43 6.41 -7.78
N SER A 59 9.45 5.67 -8.32
CA SER A 59 8.15 6.25 -8.70
C SER A 59 7.40 6.84 -7.50
N ILE A 60 7.46 6.20 -6.32
CA ILE A 60 6.86 6.73 -5.09
C ILE A 60 7.49 8.08 -4.72
N LEU A 61 8.82 8.17 -4.77
CA LEU A 61 9.56 9.39 -4.44
C LEU A 61 9.23 10.50 -5.45
N SER A 62 9.28 10.19 -6.75
CA SER A 62 8.98 11.17 -7.82
C SER A 62 7.54 11.69 -7.78
N VAL A 63 6.57 10.86 -7.38
CA VAL A 63 5.19 11.32 -7.11
C VAL A 63 5.19 12.34 -5.98
N SER A 64 5.86 12.04 -4.86
CA SER A 64 5.90 12.92 -3.69
C SER A 64 6.59 14.26 -3.99
N GLU A 65 7.72 14.22 -4.71
CA GLU A 65 8.45 15.40 -5.18
C GLU A 65 7.57 16.25 -6.12
N THR A 66 6.91 15.63 -7.09
CA THR A 66 6.05 16.33 -8.04
C THR A 66 4.89 17.03 -7.35
N PHE A 67 4.26 16.37 -6.36
CA PHE A 67 3.19 17.00 -5.58
C PHE A 67 3.69 18.19 -4.76
N ASN A 68 4.84 18.07 -4.11
CA ASN A 68 5.45 19.15 -3.35
C ASN A 68 5.80 20.35 -4.26
N GLU A 69 6.37 20.11 -5.43
CA GLU A 69 6.72 21.15 -6.41
C GLU A 69 5.47 21.84 -6.98
N CYS A 70 4.46 21.05 -7.39
CA CYS A 70 3.31 21.56 -8.14
C CYS A 70 2.24 22.20 -7.25
N PHE A 71 2.13 21.79 -5.98
CA PHE A 71 0.98 22.14 -5.15
C PHE A 71 1.33 22.74 -3.78
N MET A 72 2.54 22.54 -3.26
CA MET A 72 2.94 23.03 -1.92
C MET A 72 3.97 24.16 -1.95
N ASN A 73 4.99 24.09 -2.80
CA ASN A 73 6.17 24.95 -2.74
C ASN A 73 6.46 25.75 -4.02
N SER A 74 5.44 26.15 -4.80
CA SER A 74 5.70 26.93 -6.02
C SER A 74 6.16 28.37 -5.69
N PRO A 75 7.40 28.77 -6.06
CA PRO A 75 7.80 30.18 -6.04
C PRO A 75 7.06 30.93 -7.17
N PRO A 76 6.70 32.21 -6.99
CA PRO A 76 5.91 32.98 -7.96
C PRO A 76 6.57 33.19 -9.33
N ASP A 77 7.89 32.98 -9.48
CA ASP A 77 8.67 33.44 -10.66
C ASP A 77 9.47 32.35 -11.41
N THR A 78 9.22 31.06 -11.17
CA THR A 78 9.91 29.99 -11.93
C THR A 78 9.10 29.60 -13.17
N ILE A 79 9.72 29.72 -14.34
CA ILE A 79 9.17 29.33 -15.66
C ILE A 79 8.52 27.94 -15.54
N SER A 80 7.19 27.98 -15.56
CA SER A 80 6.27 26.87 -15.29
C SER A 80 6.63 25.62 -16.09
N ILE A 81 7.11 24.58 -15.40
CA ILE A 81 7.01 23.23 -15.91
C ILE A 81 5.53 22.88 -15.85
N ASN A 82 4.91 22.55 -16.99
CA ASN A 82 3.49 22.21 -17.04
C ASN A 82 3.21 21.04 -16.07
N PRO A 83 2.57 21.28 -14.91
CA PRO A 83 2.31 20.24 -13.91
C PRO A 83 1.50 19.07 -14.48
N SER A 84 0.64 19.36 -15.44
CA SER A 84 -0.16 18.37 -16.16
C SER A 84 0.71 17.35 -16.92
N SER A 85 1.75 17.82 -17.61
CA SER A 85 2.62 16.92 -18.38
C SER A 85 3.49 16.05 -17.47
N LYS A 86 3.96 16.57 -16.33
CA LYS A 86 4.67 15.79 -15.30
C LYS A 86 3.79 14.67 -14.74
N ILE A 87 2.56 14.98 -14.34
CA ILE A 87 1.61 13.99 -13.81
C ILE A 87 1.31 12.91 -14.85
N MET A 88 1.10 13.30 -16.11
CA MET A 88 0.84 12.33 -17.19
C MET A 88 2.06 11.44 -17.49
N GLN A 89 3.29 12.00 -17.44
CA GLN A 89 4.53 11.22 -17.59
C GLN A 89 4.71 10.22 -16.45
N LEU A 90 4.45 10.62 -15.22
CA LEU A 90 4.52 9.74 -14.06
C LEU A 90 3.51 8.59 -14.18
N GLU A 91 2.26 8.88 -14.53
CA GLU A 91 1.24 7.83 -14.68
C GLU A 91 1.60 6.88 -15.84
N THR A 92 2.13 7.40 -16.95
CA THR A 92 2.62 6.57 -18.07
C THR A 92 3.77 5.67 -17.63
N HIS A 93 4.69 6.18 -16.81
CA HIS A 93 5.81 5.40 -16.28
C HIS A 93 5.33 4.31 -15.31
N ILE A 94 4.45 4.65 -14.36
CA ILE A 94 3.81 3.72 -13.43
C ILE A 94 3.06 2.61 -14.20
N ALA A 95 2.28 2.98 -15.22
CA ALA A 95 1.56 2.02 -16.07
C ALA A 95 2.51 1.06 -16.80
N SER A 96 3.66 1.56 -17.26
CA SER A 96 4.69 0.74 -17.91
C SER A 96 5.29 -0.28 -16.94
N ILE A 97 5.59 0.10 -15.70
CA ILE A 97 6.11 -0.81 -14.67
C ILE A 97 5.07 -1.90 -14.37
N ILE A 98 3.80 -1.53 -14.18
CA ILE A 98 2.71 -2.49 -13.92
C ILE A 98 2.59 -3.49 -15.07
N GLN A 99 2.61 -3.02 -16.32
CA GLN A 99 2.57 -3.91 -17.48
C GLN A 99 3.76 -4.89 -17.54
N LYS A 100 4.96 -4.43 -17.17
CA LYS A 100 6.14 -5.32 -17.08
C LYS A 100 5.96 -6.36 -15.97
N LEU A 101 5.44 -5.97 -14.81
CA LEU A 101 5.18 -6.88 -13.68
C LEU A 101 4.11 -7.93 -14.01
N ASP A 102 3.03 -7.55 -14.71
CA ASP A 102 1.96 -8.47 -15.11
C ASP A 102 2.41 -9.57 -16.08
N ARG A 103 3.48 -9.30 -16.84
CA ARG A 103 4.07 -10.27 -17.79
C ARG A 103 5.03 -11.25 -17.14
N LEU A 104 5.42 -11.04 -15.89
CA LEU A 104 6.36 -11.94 -15.22
C LEU A 104 5.67 -13.27 -14.84
N PRO A 105 6.37 -14.40 -14.97
CA PRO A 105 5.84 -15.70 -14.57
C PRO A 105 5.50 -15.71 -13.07
N LYS A 106 4.37 -16.32 -12.72
CA LYS A 106 4.02 -16.61 -11.32
C LYS A 106 4.64 -17.95 -10.92
N ALA A 107 5.20 -18.01 -9.70
CA ALA A 107 5.76 -19.24 -9.16
C ALA A 107 4.71 -20.36 -9.10
N THR A 108 5.14 -21.59 -9.37
CA THR A 108 4.29 -22.78 -9.26
C THR A 108 4.37 -23.38 -7.85
N SER A 109 3.48 -24.31 -7.50
CA SER A 109 3.43 -24.90 -6.16
C SER A 109 4.68 -25.72 -5.77
N ASP A 110 5.57 -26.02 -6.72
CA ASP A 110 6.82 -26.78 -6.54
C ASP A 110 8.06 -25.88 -6.71
N ALA A 111 7.91 -24.58 -6.41
CA ALA A 111 8.92 -23.56 -6.66
C ALA A 111 10.15 -23.70 -5.76
N ASP A 112 11.32 -23.69 -6.38
CA ASP A 112 12.63 -23.63 -5.73
C ASP A 112 12.75 -22.39 -4.81
N PRO A 113 13.53 -22.41 -3.72
CA PRO A 113 13.86 -21.23 -2.91
C PRO A 113 14.15 -19.95 -3.69
N ASP A 114 14.88 -20.02 -4.81
CA ASP A 114 15.16 -18.83 -5.63
C ASP A 114 13.92 -18.30 -6.35
N GLU A 115 13.01 -19.18 -6.77
CA GLU A 115 11.72 -18.80 -7.35
C GLU A 115 10.80 -18.16 -6.31
N ASN A 116 10.77 -18.69 -5.09
CA ASN A 116 10.02 -18.11 -3.98
C ASN A 116 10.55 -16.71 -3.58
N ALA A 117 11.88 -16.55 -3.60
CA ALA A 117 12.51 -15.28 -3.34
C ALA A 117 12.19 -14.26 -4.47
N ALA A 118 12.29 -14.67 -5.74
CA ALA A 118 11.92 -13.84 -6.88
C ALA A 118 10.43 -13.44 -6.85
N GLN A 119 9.55 -14.38 -6.47
CA GLN A 119 8.12 -14.15 -6.29
C GLN A 119 7.84 -13.15 -5.16
N SER A 120 8.63 -13.19 -4.09
CA SER A 120 8.53 -12.23 -2.98
C SER A 120 8.93 -10.82 -3.42
N ILE A 121 10.05 -10.67 -4.16
CA ILE A 121 10.43 -9.37 -4.75
C ILE A 121 9.32 -8.85 -5.66
N TRP A 122 8.78 -9.71 -6.53
CA TRP A 122 7.69 -9.33 -7.42
C TRP A 122 6.49 -8.79 -6.65
N ARG A 123 6.08 -9.44 -5.56
CA ARG A 123 4.95 -8.98 -4.73
C ARG A 123 5.23 -7.62 -4.11
N ILE A 124 6.45 -7.40 -3.59
CA ILE A 124 6.85 -6.10 -3.04
C ILE A 124 6.79 -5.04 -4.14
N ALA A 125 7.34 -5.32 -5.33
CA ALA A 125 7.32 -4.39 -6.46
C ALA A 125 5.89 -4.02 -6.89
N VAL A 126 4.98 -5.02 -6.96
CA VAL A 126 3.56 -4.81 -7.23
C VAL A 126 2.92 -3.90 -6.19
N VAL A 127 3.14 -4.16 -4.90
CA VAL A 127 2.57 -3.33 -3.83
C VAL A 127 3.13 -1.90 -3.88
N LEU A 128 4.43 -1.72 -4.13
CA LEU A 128 5.06 -0.40 -4.24
C LEU A 128 4.53 0.39 -5.44
N VAL A 129 4.46 -0.20 -6.63
CA VAL A 129 4.02 0.53 -7.82
C VAL A 129 2.54 0.91 -7.73
N HIS A 130 1.69 0.05 -7.16
CA HIS A 130 0.29 0.39 -6.91
C HIS A 130 0.14 1.43 -5.80
N SER A 131 1.02 1.43 -4.80
CA SER A 131 1.07 2.49 -3.79
C SER A 131 1.46 3.83 -4.41
N ALA A 132 2.41 3.85 -5.36
CA ALA A 132 2.76 5.05 -6.13
C ALA A 132 1.55 5.58 -6.90
N ARG A 133 0.81 4.69 -7.59
CA ARG A 133 -0.40 5.05 -8.33
C ARG A 133 -1.49 5.61 -7.42
N ILE A 134 -1.75 4.98 -6.27
CA ILE A 134 -2.71 5.51 -5.28
C ILE A 134 -2.27 6.89 -4.81
N ARG A 135 -1.00 7.09 -4.45
CA ARG A 135 -0.48 8.40 -4.02
C ARG A 135 -0.65 9.47 -5.11
N LEU A 136 -0.46 9.12 -6.38
CA LEU A 136 -0.63 10.04 -7.51
C LEU A 136 -2.09 10.47 -7.70
N HIS A 137 -3.04 9.54 -7.57
CA HIS A 137 -4.43 9.76 -7.93
C HIS A 137 -5.35 10.08 -6.74
N ARG A 138 -4.97 9.75 -5.49
CA ARG A 138 -5.84 9.89 -4.32
C ARG A 138 -6.37 11.31 -4.11
N ALA A 139 -5.51 12.32 -4.33
CA ALA A 139 -5.89 13.72 -4.16
C ALA A 139 -6.98 14.12 -5.18
N ARG A 140 -6.86 13.62 -6.42
CA ARG A 140 -7.87 13.86 -7.46
C ARG A 140 -9.15 13.04 -7.25
N ALA A 141 -9.05 11.84 -6.66
CA ALA A 141 -10.17 10.91 -6.47
C ALA A 141 -11.03 11.23 -5.24
N PHE A 142 -10.40 11.59 -4.11
CA PHE A 142 -11.08 11.66 -2.81
C PHE A 142 -10.99 13.01 -2.12
N MET A 143 -10.20 13.96 -2.65
CA MET A 143 -10.08 15.33 -2.15
C MET A 143 -10.01 15.40 -0.61
N ASP A 144 -8.90 14.92 -0.05
CA ASP A 144 -8.48 15.07 1.35
C ASP A 144 -9.57 14.88 2.43
N ILE A 145 -10.52 13.96 2.23
CA ILE A 145 -11.45 13.56 3.31
C ILE A 145 -10.68 12.64 4.27
N PRO A 146 -10.38 13.04 5.52
CA PRO A 146 -9.67 12.15 6.45
C PRO A 146 -10.62 11.05 6.95
N ILE A 147 -10.23 9.79 6.82
CA ILE A 147 -10.87 8.65 7.49
C ILE A 147 -10.07 8.24 8.74
N PHE A 148 -8.75 8.40 8.67
CA PHE A 148 -7.82 8.14 9.76
C PHE A 148 -7.50 9.46 10.45
N LEU A 149 -7.68 9.49 11.77
CA LEU A 149 -7.60 10.70 12.59
C LEU A 149 -6.22 10.87 13.23
N ASP A 150 -5.39 9.81 13.29
CA ASP A 150 -4.06 9.90 13.90
C ASP A 150 -2.93 10.03 12.86
N LYS A 151 -1.82 10.63 13.30
CA LYS A 151 -0.65 11.11 12.54
C LYS A 151 0.27 10.01 11.99
N TYR A 152 -0.25 9.00 11.29
CA TYR A 152 0.55 7.89 10.75
C TYR A 152 0.75 7.92 9.25
N CYS A 153 -0.14 8.63 8.54
CA CYS A 153 0.12 9.13 7.20
C CYS A 153 0.52 10.60 7.34
N ASP A 154 1.31 11.18 6.42
CA ASP A 154 1.55 12.64 6.31
C ASP A 154 0.24 13.40 5.99
N LEU A 155 -0.76 13.25 6.86
CA LEU A 155 -1.99 14.01 6.99
C LEU A 155 -1.81 15.10 8.05
N SER A 156 -0.66 15.14 8.75
CA SER A 156 -0.28 16.24 9.66
C SER A 156 -0.17 17.58 8.93
N ALA A 157 0.19 17.56 7.63
CA ALA A 157 0.06 18.73 6.78
C ALA A 157 -1.40 19.21 6.67
N ILE A 158 -2.41 18.37 6.95
CA ILE A 158 -3.85 18.69 6.90
C ILE A 158 -4.41 19.05 8.29
N GLU A 159 -3.81 18.58 9.39
CA GLU A 159 -4.20 18.98 10.76
C GLU A 159 -3.72 20.38 11.15
N ASP A 160 -2.46 20.75 10.83
CA ASP A 160 -1.96 22.14 10.96
C ASP A 160 -2.80 23.11 10.11
N MET A 161 -3.54 22.53 9.17
CA MET A 161 -4.43 23.19 8.25
C MET A 161 -5.88 23.29 8.76
N MET A 162 -6.28 22.59 9.82
CA MET A 162 -7.64 22.59 10.41
C MET A 162 -7.79 23.50 11.65
N GLU A 163 -6.69 23.93 12.28
CA GLU A 163 -6.76 24.82 13.45
C GLU A 163 -7.10 26.29 13.11
N SER A 164 -7.11 26.68 11.83
CA SER A 164 -7.65 27.97 11.41
C SER A 164 -9.14 27.85 11.07
N THR A 165 -9.98 28.18 12.04
CA THR A 165 -11.44 28.27 11.95
C THR A 165 -11.96 28.95 10.68
N SER A 166 -12.41 28.17 9.68
CA SER A 166 -13.52 28.51 8.77
C SER A 166 -14.03 27.25 8.03
N PRO A 167 -15.31 27.17 7.63
CA PRO A 167 -15.92 25.94 7.13
C PRO A 167 -15.48 25.60 5.70
N PHE A 168 -15.01 24.36 5.51
CA PHE A 168 -15.13 23.54 4.30
C PHE A 168 -14.60 24.02 2.93
N ASP A 169 -13.93 25.17 2.80
CA ASP A 169 -13.57 25.68 1.45
C ASP A 169 -12.14 26.20 1.26
N SER A 170 -11.16 25.83 2.09
CA SER A 170 -9.84 26.49 2.05
C SER A 170 -8.65 25.53 2.05
N LYS A 171 -8.40 24.83 0.94
CA LYS A 171 -7.03 24.34 0.58
C LYS A 171 -6.81 23.79 -0.81
N ARG A 172 -7.81 23.76 -1.67
CA ARG A 172 -7.59 23.45 -3.07
C ARG A 172 -6.87 24.65 -3.71
N PRO A 173 -5.66 24.51 -4.30
CA PRO A 173 -5.17 25.55 -5.19
C PRO A 173 -6.25 25.72 -6.27
N SER A 174 -6.72 26.94 -6.48
CA SER A 174 -7.85 27.25 -7.37
C SER A 174 -7.70 26.73 -8.80
N ASN A 175 -6.48 26.31 -9.18
CA ASN A 175 -6.13 25.72 -10.46
C ASN A 175 -5.92 24.18 -10.42
N PHE A 176 -6.14 23.48 -9.30
CA PHE A 176 -5.86 22.04 -9.20
C PHE A 176 -6.64 21.23 -10.23
N ASP A 177 -7.94 21.52 -10.39
CA ASP A 177 -8.81 20.86 -11.37
C ASP A 177 -8.42 21.14 -12.81
N SER A 178 -7.97 22.36 -13.12
CA SER A 178 -7.56 22.75 -14.47
C SER A 178 -6.17 22.24 -14.83
N VAL A 179 -5.35 21.94 -13.81
CA VAL A 179 -3.99 21.42 -13.95
C VAL A 179 -3.95 19.89 -14.05
N PHE A 180 -4.79 19.18 -13.29
CA PHE A 180 -4.71 17.72 -13.22
C PHE A 180 -5.22 17.08 -14.54
N PRO A 181 -4.41 16.27 -15.24
CA PRO A 181 -4.74 15.77 -16.58
C PRO A 181 -5.85 14.70 -16.60
N PHE A 182 -6.20 14.14 -15.44
CA PHE A 182 -7.21 13.09 -15.30
C PHE A 182 -8.48 13.62 -14.64
N THR A 183 -9.62 13.04 -15.01
CA THR A 183 -10.87 13.34 -14.32
C THR A 183 -10.88 12.73 -12.91
N GLU A 184 -11.82 13.18 -12.08
CA GLU A 184 -12.09 12.55 -10.78
C GLU A 184 -12.46 11.07 -10.96
N GLN A 185 -13.26 10.75 -11.97
CA GLN A 185 -13.72 9.38 -12.28
C GLN A 185 -12.55 8.47 -12.69
N ASP A 186 -11.66 8.96 -13.56
CA ASP A 186 -10.47 8.21 -13.98
C ASP A 186 -9.57 7.90 -12.78
N SER A 187 -9.30 8.93 -11.96
CA SER A 187 -8.44 8.80 -10.78
C SER A 187 -9.05 7.87 -9.73
N SER A 188 -10.36 7.97 -9.53
CA SER A 188 -11.14 7.09 -8.64
C SER A 188 -11.01 5.62 -9.08
N LEU A 189 -11.21 5.34 -10.37
CA LEU A 189 -11.10 3.99 -10.91
C LEU A 189 -9.67 3.43 -10.79
N LEU A 190 -8.65 4.26 -11.04
CA LEU A 190 -7.24 3.87 -10.89
C LEU A 190 -6.88 3.56 -9.44
N CYS A 191 -7.37 4.36 -8.48
CA CYS A 191 -7.23 4.10 -7.05
C CYS A 191 -7.92 2.80 -6.63
N LEU A 192 -9.18 2.61 -7.05
CA LEU A 192 -9.95 1.40 -6.72
C LEU A 192 -9.22 0.13 -7.20
N LYS A 193 -8.87 0.08 -8.49
CA LYS A 193 -8.15 -1.06 -9.07
C LYS A 193 -6.84 -1.34 -8.35
N SER A 194 -6.08 -0.29 -8.02
CA SER A 194 -4.81 -0.43 -7.31
C SER A 194 -4.99 -0.96 -5.89
N SER A 195 -6.00 -0.47 -5.16
CA SER A 195 -6.31 -0.93 -3.80
C SER A 195 -6.74 -2.40 -3.77
N GLN A 196 -7.52 -2.86 -4.76
CA GLN A 196 -7.89 -4.28 -4.89
C GLN A 196 -6.69 -5.17 -5.20
N VAL A 197 -5.76 -4.71 -6.05
CA VAL A 197 -4.52 -5.45 -6.32
C VAL A 197 -3.66 -5.57 -5.06
N ILE A 198 -3.52 -4.49 -4.29
CA ILE A 198 -2.78 -4.52 -3.03
C ILE A 198 -3.44 -5.48 -2.04
N ALA A 199 -4.76 -5.38 -1.83
CA ALA A 199 -5.50 -6.28 -0.92
C ALA A 199 -5.26 -7.77 -1.25
N ARG A 200 -5.36 -8.15 -2.53
CA ARG A 200 -5.09 -9.52 -2.98
C ARG A 200 -3.64 -9.95 -2.76
N ASN A 201 -2.67 -9.05 -2.94
CA ASN A 201 -1.27 -9.38 -2.71
C ASN A 201 -0.94 -9.53 -1.22
N LEU A 202 -1.62 -8.76 -0.35
CA LEU A 202 -1.49 -8.86 1.11
C LEU A 202 -2.10 -10.17 1.65
N GLU A 203 -3.26 -10.59 1.13
CA GLU A 203 -3.90 -11.87 1.49
C GLU A 203 -3.00 -13.07 1.19
N ASN A 204 -2.29 -13.02 0.07
CA ASN A 204 -1.46 -14.13 -0.41
C ASN A 204 -0.01 -14.07 0.12
N LEU A 205 0.31 -13.20 1.09
CA LEU A 205 1.64 -13.17 1.69
C LEU A 205 1.95 -14.53 2.34
N PRO A 206 3.16 -15.09 2.16
CA PRO A 206 3.47 -16.40 2.71
C PRO A 206 3.39 -16.34 4.24
N THR A 207 2.44 -17.08 4.82
CA THR A 207 2.27 -17.29 6.26
C THR A 207 3.18 -18.39 6.81
N ALA A 208 4.02 -18.98 5.97
CA ALA A 208 4.97 -20.01 6.34
C ALA A 208 6.39 -19.43 6.33
N ASN A 209 7.15 -19.72 7.39
CA ASN A 209 8.55 -19.35 7.54
C ASN A 209 9.44 -20.51 7.02
N PRO A 210 9.90 -20.51 5.76
CA PRO A 210 10.81 -21.55 5.26
C PRO A 210 12.21 -21.50 5.86
N TYR A 211 12.54 -20.49 6.68
CA TYR A 211 13.85 -20.34 7.31
C TYR A 211 13.87 -20.86 8.75
N LEU A 212 12.77 -20.78 9.51
CA LEU A 212 12.64 -21.47 10.80
C LEU A 212 12.86 -22.98 10.63
N ASP A 213 12.34 -23.56 9.54
CA ASP A 213 12.54 -24.97 9.21
C ASP A 213 14.02 -25.31 8.91
N ARG A 214 14.78 -24.35 8.36
CA ARG A 214 16.23 -24.50 8.09
C ARG A 214 17.10 -24.21 9.32
N PHE A 215 16.67 -23.34 10.24
CA PHE A 215 17.32 -23.12 11.54
C PHE A 215 17.12 -24.30 12.50
N ALA A 216 16.01 -25.04 12.38
CA ALA A 216 15.84 -26.32 13.05
C ALA A 216 16.89 -27.38 12.61
N ILE A 217 17.32 -27.33 11.33
CA ILE A 217 18.37 -28.21 10.79
C ILE A 217 19.77 -27.82 11.30
N LEU A 218 19.99 -26.55 11.67
CA LEU A 218 21.26 -26.05 12.23
C LEU A 218 21.40 -26.21 13.76
N GLY A 219 20.52 -27.00 14.39
CA GLY A 219 20.65 -27.40 15.80
C GLY A 219 20.05 -26.43 16.81
N GLY A 220 19.27 -25.44 16.38
CA GLY A 220 18.47 -24.60 17.27
C GLY A 220 17.30 -25.40 17.85
N LYS A 221 17.21 -25.50 19.18
CA LYS A 221 16.05 -26.12 19.84
C LYS A 221 14.80 -25.30 19.53
N SER A 222 13.93 -25.83 18.68
CA SER A 222 12.59 -25.29 18.48
C SER A 222 11.76 -25.57 19.74
N SER A 223 11.58 -24.53 20.57
CA SER A 223 10.50 -24.54 21.56
C SER A 223 9.21 -24.32 20.78
N ALA A 224 8.27 -25.25 20.92
CA ALA A 224 6.97 -25.25 20.27
C ALA A 224 6.17 -23.99 20.62
N VAL A 225 6.37 -22.93 19.84
CA VAL A 225 5.40 -21.86 19.64
C VAL A 225 5.33 -21.72 18.13
N GLU A 226 4.19 -22.12 17.55
CA GLU A 226 3.81 -21.85 16.16
C GLU A 226 3.66 -20.34 15.97
N GLU A 227 4.75 -19.59 16.05
CA GLU A 227 4.76 -18.17 15.71
C GLU A 227 4.94 -18.05 14.21
N HIS A 228 3.80 -18.10 13.51
CA HIS A 228 3.66 -17.60 12.16
C HIS A 228 4.11 -16.13 12.13
N THR A 229 5.39 -15.90 11.89
CA THR A 229 5.96 -14.57 11.69
C THR A 229 5.98 -14.29 10.19
N PRO A 230 4.96 -13.64 9.62
CA PRO A 230 5.03 -13.26 8.22
C PRO A 230 6.07 -12.16 8.02
N PHE A 231 6.68 -12.20 6.85
CA PHE A 231 7.59 -11.18 6.31
C PHE A 231 6.88 -9.87 5.98
N MET A 232 5.88 -9.45 6.78
CA MET A 232 5.25 -8.16 6.59
C MET A 232 6.19 -7.07 7.08
N LEU A 233 7.03 -6.59 6.16
CA LEU A 233 7.82 -5.41 6.36
C LEU A 233 6.92 -4.19 6.61
N PRO A 234 7.38 -3.19 7.39
CA PRO A 234 6.67 -1.92 7.59
C PRO A 234 6.19 -1.23 6.30
N PHE A 235 6.83 -1.48 5.15
CA PHE A 235 6.38 -0.99 3.83
C PHE A 235 4.96 -1.42 3.46
N PHE A 236 4.57 -2.64 3.82
CA PHE A 236 3.22 -3.15 3.56
C PHE A 236 2.16 -2.45 4.40
N MET A 237 2.51 -1.90 5.56
CA MET A 237 1.55 -1.19 6.42
C MET A 237 1.13 0.15 5.82
N CYS A 238 2.05 0.91 5.26
CA CYS A 238 1.68 2.14 4.55
C CYS A 238 0.78 1.81 3.34
N ALA A 239 1.13 0.78 2.57
CA ALA A 239 0.30 0.32 1.44
C ALA A 239 -1.08 -0.19 1.89
N ALA A 240 -1.14 -0.92 2.99
CA ALA A 240 -2.37 -1.41 3.62
C ALA A 240 -3.25 -0.25 4.07
N MET A 241 -2.68 0.76 4.74
CA MET A 241 -3.42 1.93 5.20
C MET A 241 -3.94 2.76 4.03
N GLN A 242 -3.10 3.03 3.02
CA GLN A 242 -3.54 3.75 1.81
C GLN A 242 -4.62 2.97 1.03
N SER A 243 -4.52 1.65 0.95
CA SER A 243 -5.53 0.83 0.28
C SER A 243 -6.83 0.76 1.09
N SER A 244 -6.73 0.61 2.41
CA SER A 244 -7.87 0.63 3.32
C SER A 244 -8.63 1.93 3.23
N TYR A 245 -7.92 3.06 3.20
CA TYR A 245 -8.51 4.37 2.98
C TYR A 245 -9.38 4.40 1.71
N VAL A 246 -8.83 3.96 0.58
CA VAL A 246 -9.54 3.93 -0.71
C VAL A 246 -10.78 3.04 -0.65
N LEU A 247 -10.63 1.81 -0.12
CA LEU A 247 -11.74 0.85 -0.04
C LEU A 247 -12.86 1.34 0.87
N LEU A 248 -12.52 1.88 2.05
CA LEU A 248 -13.49 2.47 2.98
C LEU A 248 -14.18 3.69 2.37
N MET A 249 -13.43 4.57 1.69
CA MET A 249 -14.01 5.74 1.04
C MET A 249 -15.06 5.37 0.00
N PHE A 250 -14.75 4.38 -0.86
CA PHE A 250 -15.74 3.87 -1.80
C PHE A 250 -16.91 3.21 -1.11
N HIS A 251 -16.68 2.46 -0.02
CA HIS A 251 -17.75 1.82 0.73
C HIS A 251 -18.72 2.87 1.26
N TYR A 252 -18.23 3.92 1.93
CA TYR A 252 -19.06 5.02 2.44
C TYR A 252 -19.80 5.75 1.31
N ARG A 253 -19.09 6.16 0.26
CA ARG A 253 -19.67 6.93 -0.85
C ARG A 253 -20.72 6.15 -1.65
N LEU A 254 -20.42 4.89 -1.99
CA LEU A 254 -21.32 4.04 -2.74
C LEU A 254 -22.57 3.70 -1.94
N ARG A 255 -22.41 3.45 -0.64
CA ARG A 255 -23.53 3.16 0.25
C ARG A 255 -24.45 4.37 0.44
N ALA A 256 -23.89 5.56 0.67
CA ALA A 256 -24.70 6.78 0.74
C ALA A 256 -25.45 7.06 -0.58
N ALA A 257 -24.83 6.77 -1.72
CA ALA A 257 -25.47 6.87 -3.03
C ALA A 257 -26.59 5.83 -3.23
N PHE A 258 -26.39 4.61 -2.72
CA PHE A 258 -27.39 3.55 -2.72
C PHE A 258 -28.63 3.95 -1.91
N GLU A 259 -28.43 4.41 -0.67
CA GLU A 259 -29.51 4.82 0.24
C GLU A 259 -30.26 6.07 -0.25
N SER A 260 -29.58 7.00 -0.92
CA SER A 260 -30.17 8.23 -1.44
C SER A 260 -30.73 8.12 -2.87
N GLY A 261 -30.58 6.97 -3.54
CA GLY A 261 -31.06 6.77 -4.91
C GLY A 261 -30.22 7.45 -6.01
N HIS A 262 -28.97 7.83 -5.73
CA HIS A 262 -28.06 8.53 -6.66
C HIS A 262 -26.97 7.61 -7.24
N LEU A 263 -27.28 6.32 -7.44
CA LEU A 263 -26.31 5.32 -7.94
C LEU A 263 -25.73 5.66 -9.32
N SER A 264 -26.45 6.43 -10.14
CA SER A 264 -26.00 6.88 -11.47
C SER A 264 -24.66 7.64 -11.42
N MET A 265 -24.36 8.33 -10.30
CA MET A 265 -23.08 9.02 -10.08
C MET A 265 -21.89 8.06 -10.04
N TYR A 266 -22.12 6.80 -9.67
CA TYR A 266 -21.10 5.75 -9.53
C TYR A 266 -21.22 4.66 -10.61
N SER A 267 -22.02 4.88 -11.64
CA SER A 267 -22.20 3.96 -12.77
C SER A 267 -20.88 3.55 -13.43
N TYR A 268 -19.89 4.45 -13.45
CA TYR A 268 -18.54 4.20 -13.98
C TYR A 268 -17.73 3.15 -13.19
N LEU A 269 -18.16 2.81 -11.96
CA LEU A 269 -17.57 1.75 -11.13
C LEU A 269 -18.26 0.39 -11.33
N LEU A 270 -19.47 0.38 -11.88
CA LEU A 270 -20.28 -0.83 -12.04
C LEU A 270 -19.96 -1.51 -13.39
N HIS A 271 -19.82 -2.83 -13.39
CA HIS A 271 -19.50 -3.59 -14.61
C HIS A 271 -20.78 -3.80 -15.44
N SER A 272 -20.87 -3.13 -16.60
CA SER A 272 -21.99 -3.24 -17.57
C SER A 272 -23.34 -2.79 -16.98
N PRO A 273 -23.59 -1.47 -16.89
CA PRO A 273 -24.81 -0.94 -16.29
C PRO A 273 -26.02 -1.26 -17.18
N GLN A 274 -26.79 -2.28 -16.81
CA GLN A 274 -28.18 -2.36 -17.21
C GLN A 274 -28.99 -1.64 -16.11
N VAL A 275 -29.89 -0.73 -16.48
CA VAL A 275 -30.64 0.11 -15.53
C VAL A 275 -31.38 -0.71 -14.46
N ALA A 276 -31.74 -1.97 -14.78
CA ALA A 276 -32.37 -2.90 -13.84
C ALA A 276 -31.39 -3.61 -12.88
N SER A 277 -30.10 -3.71 -13.22
CA SER A 277 -29.08 -4.42 -12.43
C SER A 277 -28.24 -3.50 -11.55
N GLU A 278 -28.28 -2.17 -11.75
CA GLU A 278 -27.52 -1.18 -10.97
C GLU A 278 -27.51 -1.42 -9.44
N PRO A 279 -28.64 -1.69 -8.75
CA PRO A 279 -28.60 -1.96 -7.33
C PRO A 279 -27.88 -3.27 -6.98
N GLN A 280 -28.05 -4.32 -7.79
CA GLN A 280 -27.38 -5.61 -7.57
C GLN A 280 -25.86 -5.51 -7.81
N ASP A 281 -25.46 -4.74 -8.82
CA ASP A 281 -24.06 -4.47 -9.13
C ASP A 281 -23.40 -3.62 -8.04
N ALA A 282 -24.13 -2.65 -7.47
CA ALA A 282 -23.67 -1.87 -6.32
C ALA A 282 -23.49 -2.74 -5.07
N GLU A 283 -24.45 -3.61 -4.74
CA GLU A 283 -24.32 -4.57 -3.63
C GLU A 283 -23.15 -5.54 -3.83
N ARG A 284 -22.93 -5.99 -5.06
CA ARG A 284 -21.76 -6.81 -5.40
C ARG A 284 -20.47 -6.04 -5.15
N LEU A 285 -20.37 -4.80 -5.61
CA LEU A 285 -19.19 -3.98 -5.39
C LEU A 285 -18.95 -3.71 -3.90
N LEU A 286 -20.00 -3.42 -3.12
CA LEU A 286 -19.88 -3.27 -1.65
C LEU A 286 -19.32 -4.54 -0.97
N ARG A 287 -19.75 -5.73 -1.40
CA ARG A 287 -19.17 -7.00 -0.92
C ARG A 287 -17.71 -7.17 -1.33
N GLU A 288 -17.34 -6.80 -2.56
CA GLU A 288 -15.95 -6.85 -3.02
C GLU A 288 -15.04 -5.89 -2.24
N LEU A 289 -15.54 -4.68 -1.92
CA LEU A 289 -14.82 -3.72 -1.06
C LEU A 289 -14.62 -4.28 0.35
N ARG A 290 -15.66 -4.91 0.91
CA ARG A 290 -15.62 -5.55 2.22
C ARG A 290 -14.59 -6.68 2.28
N GLN A 291 -14.64 -7.58 1.30
CA GLN A 291 -13.67 -8.67 1.20
C GLN A 291 -12.24 -8.12 1.12
N GLY A 292 -12.02 -7.06 0.35
CA GLY A 292 -10.71 -6.39 0.28
C GLY A 292 -10.25 -5.85 1.64
N MET A 293 -11.16 -5.25 2.42
CA MET A 293 -10.86 -4.79 3.78
C MET A 293 -10.51 -5.94 4.72
N GLU A 294 -11.26 -7.04 4.68
CA GLU A 294 -11.00 -8.23 5.50
C GLU A 294 -9.65 -8.87 5.17
N SER A 295 -9.30 -8.96 3.88
CA SER A 295 -7.98 -9.41 3.42
C SER A 295 -6.85 -8.52 3.96
N ILE A 296 -7.05 -7.18 3.96
CA ILE A 296 -6.06 -6.26 4.54
C ILE A 296 -5.97 -6.43 6.06
N ILE A 297 -7.10 -6.48 6.76
CA ILE A 297 -7.15 -6.64 8.22
C ILE A 297 -6.43 -7.92 8.66
N GLY A 298 -6.73 -9.04 8.02
CA GLY A 298 -6.07 -10.31 8.31
C GLY A 298 -4.56 -10.22 8.12
N ALA A 299 -4.09 -9.50 7.10
CA ALA A 299 -2.68 -9.31 6.86
C ALA A 299 -2.03 -8.39 7.92
N VAL A 300 -2.60 -7.22 8.23
CA VAL A 300 -2.00 -6.26 9.18
C VAL A 300 -2.00 -6.76 10.62
N GLN A 301 -2.95 -7.62 11.00
CA GLN A 301 -2.98 -8.26 12.32
C GLN A 301 -1.73 -9.11 12.57
N LEU A 302 -1.12 -9.65 11.51
CA LEU A 302 0.10 -10.43 11.64
C LEU A 302 1.37 -9.57 11.83
N ALA A 303 1.26 -8.25 11.64
CA ALA A 303 2.36 -7.30 11.81
C ALA A 303 2.33 -6.55 13.17
N GLN A 304 1.43 -6.94 14.08
CA GLN A 304 1.27 -6.30 15.40
C GLN A 304 2.52 -6.37 16.30
N MET A 305 3.49 -7.23 15.97
CA MET A 305 4.78 -7.31 16.66
C MET A 305 5.63 -6.02 16.55
N PHE A 306 5.31 -5.14 15.59
CA PHE A 306 5.96 -3.83 15.44
C PHE A 306 5.12 -2.76 16.14
N GLU A 307 5.70 -2.10 17.13
CA GLU A 307 4.97 -1.15 17.99
C GLU A 307 4.39 0.02 17.19
N GLY A 308 5.16 0.55 16.23
CA GLY A 308 4.71 1.64 15.34
C GLY A 308 3.66 1.23 14.30
N VAL A 309 3.39 -0.07 14.16
CA VAL A 309 2.39 -0.64 13.24
C VAL A 309 1.09 -0.94 13.96
N SER A 310 1.16 -1.29 15.25
CA SER A 310 0.00 -1.68 16.05
C SER A 310 -1.09 -0.59 16.04
N ASN A 311 -0.71 0.68 16.20
CA ASN A 311 -1.67 1.79 16.17
C ASN A 311 -2.34 1.96 14.80
N MET A 312 -1.56 1.88 13.70
CA MET A 312 -2.09 1.92 12.33
C MET A 312 -3.07 0.76 12.07
N SER A 313 -2.76 -0.44 12.58
CA SER A 313 -3.63 -1.61 12.47
C SER A 313 -4.95 -1.39 13.22
N GLN A 314 -4.90 -0.84 14.43
CA GLN A 314 -6.09 -0.54 15.22
C GLN A 314 -6.99 0.48 14.53
N GLU A 315 -6.44 1.54 13.95
CA GLU A 315 -7.22 2.52 13.19
C GLU A 315 -7.96 1.92 12.00
N ILE A 316 -7.28 1.07 11.21
CA ILE A 316 -7.92 0.36 10.10
C ILE A 316 -9.11 -0.47 10.59
N ILE A 317 -8.91 -1.20 11.71
CA ILE A 317 -9.96 -2.04 12.30
C ILE A 317 -11.12 -1.19 12.81
N ILE A 318 -10.86 -0.10 13.54
CA ILE A 318 -11.88 0.79 14.08
C ILE A 318 -12.68 1.44 12.94
N ALA A 319 -12.01 1.97 11.93
CA ALA A 319 -12.66 2.61 10.78
C ALA A 319 -13.47 1.63 9.92
N TYR A 320 -13.11 0.35 9.90
CA TYR A 320 -13.91 -0.69 9.28
C TYR A 320 -15.09 -1.11 10.15
N GLN A 321 -14.93 -1.23 11.47
CA GLN A 321 -16.05 -1.55 12.36
C GLN A 321 -17.14 -0.48 12.29
N SER A 322 -16.79 0.80 12.15
CA SER A 322 -17.76 1.87 11.99
C SER A 322 -18.59 1.76 10.71
N THR A 323 -18.07 1.17 9.63
CA THR A 323 -18.87 0.92 8.41
C THR A 323 -19.93 -0.16 8.66
N LEU A 324 -19.61 -1.16 9.47
CA LEU A 324 -20.50 -2.28 9.80
C LEU A 324 -21.60 -1.88 10.77
N THR A 325 -21.29 -1.03 11.76
CA THR A 325 -22.30 -0.56 12.73
C THR A 325 -23.34 0.39 12.15
N GLY A 326 -23.07 0.92 10.95
CA GLY A 326 -24.04 1.74 10.22
C GLY A 326 -25.03 0.92 9.38
N GLU A 327 -24.85 -0.41 9.25
CA GLU A 327 -25.77 -1.38 8.59
C GLU A 327 -26.98 -1.72 9.44
#